data_AF-W6N600-F1
#
_entry.id   AF-W6N600-F1
#
_cell.length_a   1.000
_cell.length_b   1.000
_cell.length_c   1.000
_cell.angle_alpha   90.00
_cell.angle_beta   90.00
_cell.angle_gamma   90.00
#
_symmetry.space_group_name_H-M   'P 1'
#
loop_
_entity.id
_entity.type
_entity.pdbx_description
1 polymer ?
#
loop_
_entity_poly.entity_id
_entity_poly.type
_entity_poly.pdbx_seq_one_letter_code
_entity_poly.pdbx_strand_id
1 'polypeptide(L)'
;MRIVLFDENGHLTKNALEEFKKGNLQDTELIKISEHVSQCEKCADAMADSFTDTELAEAPLGFEEEVKNRISDKKKVNIQFVLYSIRVSIAACIALVFVFSNTLNVIANTKVKTVDIVSPNLSIVNSINKSLDDFSQKIISMEVFNSENKEK
;
A
#
# COMPACT_ATOMS: atom_id res chain seq x y z
N MET A 1 -21.93 -17.59 46.32
CA MET A 1 -20.72 -17.81 47.15
C MET A 1 -19.72 -16.74 46.72
N ARG A 2 -19.19 -15.90 47.61
CA ARG A 2 -18.18 -14.90 47.21
C ARG A 2 -16.82 -15.59 47.21
N ILE A 3 -16.21 -15.68 46.04
CA ILE A 3 -14.84 -16.19 45.89
C ILE A 3 -13.85 -15.02 45.91
N VAL A 4 -12.62 -15.28 46.34
CA VAL A 4 -11.53 -14.31 46.26
C VAL A 4 -10.97 -14.33 44.84
N LEU A 5 -11.18 -13.25 44.09
CA LEU A 5 -10.82 -13.17 42.67
C LEU A 5 -9.32 -12.97 42.44
N PHE A 6 -8.69 -12.14 43.27
CA PHE A 6 -7.30 -11.71 43.09
C PHE A 6 -6.44 -12.11 44.29
N ASP A 7 -5.19 -12.48 44.02
CA ASP A 7 -4.17 -12.73 45.03
C ASP A 7 -3.55 -11.42 45.55
N GLU A 8 -2.61 -11.54 46.48
CA GLU A 8 -1.89 -10.42 47.08
C GLU A 8 -1.02 -9.62 46.08
N ASN A 9 -0.70 -10.21 44.92
CA ASN A 9 0.05 -9.58 43.84
C ASN A 9 -0.88 -8.92 42.79
N GLY A 10 -2.20 -9.03 42.97
CA GLY A 10 -3.19 -8.50 42.04
C GLY A 10 -3.43 -9.37 40.81
N HIS A 11 -3.01 -10.64 40.83
CA HIS A 11 -3.28 -11.61 39.76
C HIS A 11 -4.47 -12.50 40.09
N LEU A 12 -5.06 -13.14 39.08
CA LEU A 12 -6.18 -14.04 39.29
C LEU A 12 -5.77 -15.25 40.13
N THR A 13 -6.58 -15.59 41.12
CA THR A 13 -6.39 -16.84 41.86
C THR A 13 -6.74 -18.04 40.99
N LYS A 14 -6.10 -19.19 41.25
CA LYS A 14 -6.41 -20.45 40.53
C LYS A 14 -7.90 -20.81 40.61
N ASN A 15 -8.50 -20.61 41.78
CA ASN A 15 -9.93 -20.89 41.99
C ASN A 15 -10.82 -19.95 41.17
N ALA A 16 -10.46 -18.67 41.06
CA ALA A 16 -11.20 -17.72 40.22
C ALA A 16 -11.12 -18.10 38.73
N LEU A 17 -9.96 -18.58 38.28
CA LEU A 17 -9.77 -19.05 36.91
C LEU A 17 -10.58 -20.32 36.60
N GLU A 18 -10.62 -21.27 37.52
CA GLU A 18 -11.44 -22.48 37.37
C GLU A 18 -12.94 -22.16 37.32
N GLU A 19 -13.43 -21.28 38.19
CA GLU A 19 -14.85 -20.90 38.19
C GLU A 19 -15.21 -20.07 36.94
N PHE A 20 -14.26 -19.28 36.43
CA PHE A 20 -14.42 -18.62 35.13
C PHE A 20 -14.58 -19.65 34.00
N LYS A 21 -13.71 -20.66 33.95
CA LYS A 21 -13.76 -21.73 32.95
C LYS A 21 -15.06 -22.54 33.01
N LYS A 22 -15.56 -22.82 34.22
CA LYS A 22 -16.83 -23.55 34.43
C LYS A 22 -18.08 -22.71 34.13
N GLY A 23 -17.94 -21.39 33.96
CA GLY A 23 -19.08 -20.49 33.75
C GLY A 23 -19.94 -20.27 35.00
N ASN A 24 -19.37 -20.46 36.19
CA ASN A 24 -20.10 -20.40 37.47
C ASN A 24 -20.08 -19.02 38.15
N LEU A 25 -19.48 -18.03 37.50
CA LEU A 25 -19.33 -16.67 38.03
C LEU A 25 -20.59 -15.85 37.85
N GLN A 26 -20.83 -14.91 38.76
CA GLN A 26 -21.84 -13.88 38.55
C GLN A 26 -21.38 -12.88 37.49
N ASP A 27 -22.32 -12.24 36.79
CA ASP A 27 -22.02 -11.26 35.73
C ASP A 27 -21.01 -10.20 36.17
N THR A 28 -21.13 -9.70 37.40
CA THR A 28 -20.20 -8.68 37.94
C THR A 28 -18.77 -9.21 38.14
N GLU A 29 -18.61 -10.49 38.46
CA GLU A 29 -17.31 -11.14 38.62
C GLU A 29 -16.71 -11.47 37.25
N LEU A 30 -17.55 -11.94 36.32
CA LEU A 30 -17.18 -12.21 34.93
C LEU A 30 -16.64 -10.96 34.24
N ILE A 31 -17.31 -9.81 34.39
CA ILE A 31 -16.87 -8.53 33.83
C ILE A 31 -15.49 -8.15 34.39
N LYS A 32 -15.31 -8.22 35.72
CA LYS A 32 -14.05 -7.84 36.38
C LYS A 32 -12.88 -8.71 35.94
N ILE A 33 -13.10 -10.02 35.84
CA ILE A 33 -12.07 -10.95 35.38
C ILE A 33 -11.74 -10.67 33.91
N SER A 34 -12.75 -10.50 33.06
CA SER A 34 -12.55 -10.24 31.63
C SER A 34 -11.79 -8.94 31.38
N GLU A 35 -12.14 -7.88 32.11
CA GLU A 35 -11.43 -6.59 32.06
C GLU A 35 -9.97 -6.76 32.48
N HIS A 36 -9.72 -7.47 33.59
CA HIS A 36 -8.35 -7.70 34.06
C HIS A 36 -7.52 -8.53 33.06
N VAL A 37 -8.06 -9.64 32.54
CA VAL A 37 -7.38 -10.49 31.55
C VAL A 37 -7.02 -9.70 30.29
N SER A 38 -7.88 -8.76 29.87
CA SER A 38 -7.60 -7.91 28.71
C SER A 38 -6.40 -6.97 28.89
N GLN A 39 -5.98 -6.71 30.14
CA GLN A 39 -4.90 -5.78 30.48
C GLN A 39 -3.67 -6.47 31.11
N CYS A 40 -3.80 -7.71 31.57
CA CYS A 40 -2.76 -8.44 32.28
C CYS A 40 -2.30 -9.66 31.48
N GLU A 41 -1.16 -9.53 30.79
CA GLU A 41 -0.54 -10.58 29.97
C GLU A 41 -0.35 -11.89 30.75
N LYS A 42 0.19 -11.83 31.98
CA LYS A 42 0.37 -13.02 32.84
C LYS A 42 -0.92 -13.78 33.10
N CYS A 43 -2.03 -13.07 33.33
CA CYS A 43 -3.32 -13.70 33.60
C CYS A 43 -3.95 -14.22 32.30
N ALA A 44 -3.72 -13.56 31.16
CA ALA A 44 -4.12 -14.06 29.86
C ALA A 44 -3.39 -15.36 29.49
N ASP A 45 -2.08 -15.42 29.70
CA ASP A 45 -1.28 -16.63 29.50
C ASP A 45 -1.73 -17.76 30.42
N ALA A 46 -1.85 -17.49 31.73
CA ALA A 46 -2.33 -18.48 32.69
C ALA A 46 -3.74 -19.00 32.35
N MET A 47 -4.59 -18.15 31.77
CA MET A 47 -5.91 -18.53 31.30
C MET A 47 -5.85 -19.41 30.06
N ALA A 48 -5.03 -19.06 29.07
CA ALA A 48 -4.82 -19.87 27.87
C ALA A 48 -4.27 -21.27 28.23
N ASP A 49 -3.28 -21.32 29.12
CA ASP A 49 -2.64 -22.56 29.58
C ASP A 49 -3.54 -23.42 30.48
N SER A 50 -4.65 -22.87 30.99
CA SER A 50 -5.59 -23.62 31.84
C SER A 50 -6.50 -24.58 31.07
N PHE A 51 -6.51 -24.51 29.74
CA PHE A 51 -7.26 -25.41 28.88
C PHE A 51 -6.39 -26.58 28.44
N THR A 52 -6.95 -27.77 28.52
CA THR A 52 -6.33 -28.98 27.97
C THR A 52 -6.74 -29.16 26.51
N ASP A 53 -5.91 -29.82 25.70
CA ASP A 53 -6.20 -30.08 24.28
C ASP A 53 -7.55 -30.81 24.07
N THR A 54 -7.98 -31.59 25.05
CA THR A 54 -9.28 -32.30 25.02
C THR A 54 -10.49 -31.40 25.25
N GLU A 55 -10.30 -30.21 25.81
CA GLU A 55 -11.35 -29.21 26.05
C GLU A 55 -11.46 -28.20 24.90
N LEU A 56 -10.46 -28.16 24.02
CA LEU A 56 -10.42 -27.26 22.88
C LEU A 56 -11.08 -27.93 21.68
N ALA A 57 -12.00 -27.21 21.04
CA ALA A 57 -12.58 -27.65 19.78
C ALA A 57 -11.54 -27.55 18.66
N GLU A 58 -11.50 -28.53 17.77
CA GLU A 58 -10.73 -28.41 16.53
C GLU A 58 -11.27 -27.24 15.71
N ALA A 59 -10.35 -26.41 15.22
CA ALA A 59 -10.71 -25.33 14.33
C ALA A 59 -11.29 -25.91 13.01
N PRO A 60 -12.34 -25.30 12.43
CA PRO A 60 -12.84 -25.70 11.13
C PRO A 60 -11.75 -25.68 10.05
N LEU A 61 -11.86 -26.57 9.06
CA LEU A 61 -10.97 -26.59 7.91
C LEU A 61 -10.95 -25.23 7.22
N GLY A 62 -9.75 -24.70 6.95
CA GLY A 62 -9.56 -23.39 6.30
C GLY A 62 -9.66 -22.18 7.23
N PHE A 63 -9.95 -22.35 8.53
CA PHE A 63 -10.05 -21.25 9.49
C PHE A 63 -8.76 -20.41 9.58
N GLU A 64 -7.60 -21.07 9.61
CA GLU A 64 -6.30 -20.38 9.62
C GLU A 64 -6.10 -19.49 8.38
N GLU A 65 -6.45 -19.99 7.20
CA GLU A 65 -6.29 -19.28 5.93
C GLU A 65 -7.23 -18.08 5.85
N GLU A 66 -8.48 -18.24 6.31
CA GLU A 66 -9.45 -17.14 6.40
C GLU A 66 -8.97 -16.04 7.35
N VAL A 67 -8.51 -16.40 8.56
CA VAL A 67 -7.99 -15.45 9.55
C VAL A 67 -6.77 -14.71 9.02
N LYS A 68 -5.81 -15.42 8.41
CA LYS A 68 -4.63 -14.81 7.79
C LYS A 68 -5.01 -13.83 6.69
N ASN A 69 -5.95 -14.20 5.81
CA ASN A 69 -6.41 -13.31 4.74
C ASN A 69 -7.03 -12.02 5.31
N ARG A 70 -7.92 -12.13 6.31
CA ARG A 70 -8.56 -10.98 6.95
C ARG A 70 -7.57 -10.06 7.69
N ILE A 71 -6.54 -10.62 8.35
CA ILE A 71 -5.52 -9.83 9.05
C ILE A 71 -4.54 -9.20 8.05
N SER A 72 -4.20 -9.90 6.96
CA SER A 72 -3.25 -9.41 5.95
C SER A 72 -3.71 -8.13 5.25
N ASP A 73 -5.02 -7.92 5.13
CA ASP A 73 -5.57 -6.68 4.56
C ASP A 73 -5.22 -5.44 5.39
N LYS A 74 -4.97 -5.56 6.71
CA LYS A 74 -4.44 -4.44 7.52
C LYS A 74 -3.03 -4.01 7.09
N LYS A 75 -2.23 -4.89 6.47
CA LYS A 75 -0.88 -4.56 6.00
C LYS A 75 -0.91 -3.52 4.85
N LYS A 76 -2.03 -3.42 4.11
CA LYS A 76 -2.21 -2.38 3.07
C LYS A 76 -2.20 -0.96 3.65
N VAL A 77 -2.56 -0.77 4.92
CA VAL A 77 -2.60 0.55 5.58
C VAL A 77 -1.20 1.15 5.71
N ASN A 78 -0.16 0.32 5.92
CA ASN A 78 1.22 0.81 6.04
C ASN A 78 1.84 1.28 4.72
N ILE A 79 1.34 0.81 3.57
CA ILE A 79 1.87 1.24 2.26
C ILE A 79 1.58 2.72 2.03
N GLN A 80 0.42 3.23 2.48
CA GLN A 80 0.08 4.64 2.30
C GLN A 80 1.04 5.57 3.04
N PHE A 81 1.42 5.22 4.27
CA PHE A 81 2.38 5.98 5.07
C PHE A 81 3.79 5.96 4.46
N VAL A 82 4.22 4.82 3.93
CA VAL A 82 5.51 4.69 3.24
C VAL A 82 5.55 5.52 1.96
N LEU A 83 4.50 5.46 1.14
CA LEU A 83 4.41 6.27 -0.09
C LEU A 83 4.40 7.77 0.22
N TYR A 84 3.71 8.18 1.28
CA TYR A 84 3.73 9.56 1.75
C TYR A 84 5.13 10.00 2.18
N SER A 85 5.79 9.20 3.03
CA SER A 85 7.14 9.49 3.53
C SER A 85 8.16 9.63 2.40
N ILE A 86 8.12 8.72 1.41
CA ILE A 86 9.00 8.79 0.23
C ILE A 86 8.77 10.09 -0.56
N ARG A 87 7.50 10.49 -0.78
CA ARG A 87 7.19 11.74 -1.49
C ARG A 87 7.75 12.96 -0.77
N VAL A 88 7.61 13.02 0.55
CA VAL A 88 8.14 14.12 1.37
C VAL A 88 9.67 14.13 1.34
N SER A 89 10.32 12.98 1.47
CA SER A 89 11.79 12.89 1.39
C SER A 89 12.32 13.32 0.03
N ILE A 90 11.68 12.91 -1.08
CA ILE A 90 12.07 13.34 -2.42
C ILE A 90 11.92 14.86 -2.57
N ALA A 91 10.79 15.44 -2.12
CA ALA A 91 10.57 16.88 -2.17
C ALA A 91 11.62 17.66 -1.36
N ALA A 92 11.98 17.17 -0.17
CA ALA A 92 13.02 17.76 0.66
C ALA A 92 14.40 17.70 -0.02
N CYS A 93 14.77 16.54 -0.59
CA CYS A 93 16.02 16.41 -1.35
C CYS A 93 16.07 17.35 -2.55
N ILE A 94 14.98 17.46 -3.31
CA ILE A 94 14.87 18.41 -4.42
C ILE A 94 15.04 19.84 -3.91
N ALA A 95 14.37 20.24 -2.83
CA ALA A 95 14.50 21.57 -2.25
C ALA A 95 15.95 21.90 -1.85
N LEU A 96 16.66 20.94 -1.23
CA LEU A 96 18.08 21.09 -0.89
C LEU A 96 18.93 21.28 -2.16
N VAL A 97 18.71 20.49 -3.21
CA VAL A 97 19.42 20.67 -4.49
C VAL A 97 19.14 22.06 -5.08
N PHE A 98 17.90 22.56 -5.02
CA PHE A 98 17.57 23.90 -5.50
C PHE A 98 18.27 25.02 -4.71
N VAL A 99 18.40 24.87 -3.39
CA VAL A 99 19.08 25.84 -2.53
C VAL A 99 20.59 25.81 -2.73
N PHE A 100 21.20 24.64 -2.82
CA PHE A 100 22.66 24.51 -2.85
C PHE A 100 23.28 24.56 -4.25
N SER A 101 22.54 24.23 -5.32
CA SER A 101 23.11 24.14 -6.68
C SER A 101 23.12 25.47 -7.46
N ASN A 102 22.83 26.60 -6.81
CA ASN A 102 22.74 27.93 -7.46
C ASN A 102 21.77 27.94 -8.67
N THR A 103 20.84 26.98 -8.74
CA THR A 103 19.91 26.79 -9.85
C THR A 103 18.99 27.99 -10.02
N LEU A 104 18.64 28.66 -8.91
CA LEU A 104 17.88 29.91 -8.91
C LEU A 104 18.66 31.06 -9.58
N ASN A 105 19.99 31.11 -9.44
CA ASN A 105 20.82 32.12 -10.10
C ASN A 105 20.98 31.83 -11.59
N VAL A 106 21.02 30.55 -12.01
CA VAL A 106 20.97 30.17 -13.43
C VAL A 106 19.62 30.53 -14.04
N ILE A 107 18.50 30.20 -13.38
CA ILE A 107 17.14 30.52 -13.84
C ILE A 107 16.91 32.05 -13.87
N ALA A 108 17.39 32.77 -12.85
CA ALA A 108 17.31 34.23 -12.79
C ALA A 108 18.20 34.90 -13.85
N ASN A 109 19.40 34.39 -14.13
CA ASN A 109 20.26 34.89 -15.22
C ASN A 109 19.74 34.51 -16.62
N THR A 110 18.99 33.41 -16.77
CA THR A 110 18.34 33.08 -18.05
C THR A 110 17.15 33.98 -18.39
N LYS A 111 16.67 34.84 -17.46
CA LYS A 111 15.74 35.92 -17.81
C LYS A 111 16.41 37.08 -18.56
N VAL A 112 17.74 37.10 -18.68
CA VAL A 112 18.49 38.14 -19.41
C VAL A 112 19.51 37.51 -20.35
N LYS A 113 19.06 36.64 -21.27
CA LYS A 113 19.79 36.39 -22.53
C LYS A 113 18.80 36.31 -23.68
N THR A 114 18.99 37.27 -24.58
CA THR A 114 18.46 37.39 -25.95
C THR A 114 17.85 36.11 -26.50
N VAL A 115 16.60 36.22 -26.97
CA VAL A 115 15.94 35.25 -27.84
C VAL A 115 16.83 35.08 -29.07
N ASP A 116 17.70 34.07 -29.07
CA ASP A 116 18.21 33.51 -30.31
C ASP A 116 17.01 32.82 -30.95
N ILE A 117 16.42 33.49 -31.95
CA ILE A 117 15.40 32.91 -32.81
C ILE A 117 16.12 31.80 -33.57
N VAL A 118 16.09 30.59 -33.02
CA VAL A 118 16.33 29.38 -33.80
C VAL A 118 15.21 29.37 -34.85
N SER A 119 15.58 29.81 -36.05
CA SER A 119 14.73 29.67 -37.24
C SER A 119 14.20 28.23 -37.25
N PRO A 120 12.87 28.01 -37.28
CA PRO A 120 12.30 26.68 -37.24
C PRO A 120 12.93 25.87 -38.38
N ASN A 121 13.51 24.73 -38.04
CA ASN A 121 14.26 23.90 -38.97
C ASN A 121 13.30 23.39 -40.07
N LEU A 122 13.27 24.12 -41.19
CA LEU A 122 12.47 23.86 -42.39
C LEU A 122 12.80 22.50 -43.04
N SER A 123 13.84 21.78 -42.58
CA SER A 123 14.13 20.43 -43.04
C SER A 123 12.99 19.45 -42.74
N ILE A 124 12.26 19.62 -41.64
CA ILE A 124 11.13 18.73 -41.31
C ILE A 124 9.99 18.93 -42.31
N VAL A 125 9.69 20.18 -42.67
CA VAL A 125 8.68 20.51 -43.69
C VAL A 125 9.10 19.99 -45.06
N ASN A 126 10.38 20.12 -45.42
CA ASN A 126 10.92 19.59 -46.67
C ASN A 126 10.85 18.05 -46.71
N SER A 127 11.09 17.37 -45.59
CA SER A 127 10.90 15.91 -45.50
C SER A 127 9.45 15.50 -45.68
N ILE A 128 8.49 16.25 -45.10
CA ILE A 128 7.05 15.99 -45.28
C ILE A 128 6.64 16.19 -46.75
N ASN A 129 7.08 17.28 -47.39
CA ASN A 129 6.81 17.51 -48.81
C ASN A 129 7.37 16.39 -49.69
N LYS A 130 8.59 15.92 -49.40
CA LYS A 130 9.20 14.80 -50.13
C LYS A 130 8.42 13.50 -49.94
N SER A 131 7.97 13.21 -48.72
CA SER A 131 7.15 12.01 -48.45
C SER A 131 5.79 12.05 -49.14
N LEU A 132 5.18 13.24 -49.30
CA LEU A 132 3.91 13.40 -50.02
C LEU A 132 4.11 13.25 -51.53
N ASP A 133 5.20 13.78 -52.09
CA ASP A 133 5.54 13.61 -53.50
C ASP A 133 5.81 12.13 -53.85
N ASP A 134 6.62 11.44 -53.04
CA ASP A 134 6.86 10.00 -53.20
C ASP A 134 5.57 9.17 -53.10
N PHE A 135 4.66 9.54 -52.19
CA PHE A 135 3.37 8.87 -52.06
C PHE A 135 2.46 9.14 -53.27
N SER A 136 2.43 10.37 -53.78
CA SER A 136 1.67 10.74 -54.98
C SER A 136 2.17 9.98 -56.20
N GLN A 137 3.48 9.94 -56.43
CA GLN A 137 4.14 9.13 -57.47
C GLN A 137 3.76 7.66 -57.34
N LYS A 138 3.74 7.12 -56.11
CA LYS A 138 3.38 5.73 -55.86
C LYS A 138 1.91 5.45 -56.20
N ILE A 139 0.99 6.35 -55.85
CA ILE A 139 -0.43 6.22 -56.24
C ILE A 139 -0.58 6.25 -57.76
N ILE A 140 0.03 7.22 -58.44
CA ILE A 140 -0.06 7.37 -59.90
C ILE A 140 0.48 6.10 -60.58
N SER A 141 1.65 5.61 -60.16
CA SER A 141 2.22 4.38 -60.72
C SER A 141 1.29 3.18 -60.51
N MET A 142 0.67 3.06 -59.33
CA MET A 142 -0.25 1.96 -59.01
C MET A 142 -1.56 2.06 -59.78
N GLU A 143 -2.04 3.27 -60.08
CA GLU A 143 -3.20 3.50 -60.93
C GLU A 143 -2.91 3.14 -62.39
N VAL A 144 -1.72 3.50 -62.91
CA VAL A 144 -1.25 3.14 -64.27
C VAL A 144 -1.10 1.62 -64.43
N PHE A 145 -0.57 0.91 -63.43
CA PHE A 145 -0.52 -0.56 -63.45
C PHE A 145 -1.91 -1.22 -63.37
N ASN A 146 -2.88 -0.54 -62.73
CA ASN A 146 -4.25 -1.06 -62.60
C ASN A 146 -5.09 -0.82 -63.87
N SER A 147 -4.77 0.19 -64.68
CA SER A 147 -5.37 0.40 -65.99
C SER A 147 -4.80 -0.54 -67.07
N GLU A 148 -3.49 -0.84 -67.06
CA GLU A 148 -2.88 -1.82 -67.98
C GLU A 148 -3.39 -3.26 -67.77
N ASN A 149 -3.72 -3.66 -66.53
CA ASN A 149 -4.29 -4.99 -66.24
C ASN A 149 -5.77 -5.13 -66.60
N LYS A 150 -6.47 -4.05 -66.98
CA LYS A 150 -7.87 -4.08 -67.41
C LYS A 150 -8.05 -4.12 -68.93
N GLU A 151 -6.99 -3.92 -69.71
CA GLU A 151 -7.01 -3.96 -71.18
C GLU A 151 -6.38 -5.25 -71.78
N LYS A 152 -6.28 -6.33 -70.99
CA LYS A 152 -5.96 -7.69 -71.48
C LYS A 152 -7.09 -8.68 -71.23
#